data_AF-A0A920IT40-F1
#
_entry.id   AF-A0A920IT40-F1
#
_cell.length_a   1.000
_cell.length_b   1.000
_cell.length_c   1.000
_cell.angle_alpha   90.00
_cell.angle_beta   90.00
_cell.angle_gamma   90.00
#
_symmetry.space_group_name_H-M   'P 1'
#
loop_
_entity.id
_entity.type
_entity.pdbx_description
1 polymer ?
#
loop_
_entity_poly.entity_id
_entity_poly.type
_entity_poly.pdbx_seq_one_letter_code
_entity_poly.pdbx_strand_id
1 'polypeptide(L)' 'MNLAKKIASKSMKTVNIGKSAFYKQAELSLSDAYRYTSEVMAKNIMNDDAKEGIASFIEKRDPNWD' A
#
# COMPACT_ATOMS: atom_id res chain seq x y z
N MET A 1 15.81 -13.82 8.72
CA MET A 1 15.47 -13.40 7.34
C MET A 1 13.98 -13.55 6.95
N ASN A 2 13.14 -14.23 7.73
CA ASN A 2 11.72 -14.46 7.36
C ASN A 2 10.93 -13.15 7.09
N LEU A 3 11.09 -12.15 7.97
CA LEU A 3 10.39 -10.86 7.82
C LEU A 3 10.77 -10.13 6.52
N ALA A 4 12.07 -10.03 6.20
CA ALA A 4 12.53 -9.37 4.99
C ALA A 4 11.97 -10.05 3.72
N LYS A 5 11.97 -11.40 3.68
CA LYS A 5 11.38 -12.16 2.58
C LYS A 5 9.86 -11.92 2.46
N LYS A 6 9.15 -11.82 3.58
CA LYS A 6 7.71 -11.54 3.60
C LYS A 6 7.38 -10.13 3.10
N ILE A 7 8.22 -9.15 3.37
CA ILE A 7 8.06 -7.79 2.84
C ILE A 7 8.37 -7.76 1.35
N ALA A 8 9.46 -8.41 0.93
CA ALA A 8 9.90 -8.46 -0.45
C ALA A 8 8.94 -9.23 -1.39
N SER A 9 8.03 -10.05 -0.86
CA SER A 9 7.00 -10.73 -1.67
C SER A 9 5.77 -9.86 -1.98
N LYS A 10 5.76 -8.60 -1.56
CA LYS A 10 4.68 -7.64 -1.82
C LYS A 10 5.14 -6.60 -2.84
N SER A 11 4.20 -5.86 -3.43
CA SER A 11 4.50 -4.69 -4.26
C SER A 11 5.37 -3.70 -3.49
N MET A 12 6.61 -3.49 -3.95
CA MET A 12 7.55 -2.55 -3.33
C MET A 12 7.05 -1.11 -3.45
N LYS A 13 6.36 -0.77 -4.56
CA LYS A 13 5.70 0.53 -4.75
C LYS A 13 4.64 0.77 -3.66
N THR A 14 3.76 -0.20 -3.45
CA THR A 14 2.69 -0.12 -2.44
C THR A 14 3.26 -0.05 -1.02
N VAL A 15 4.25 -0.87 -0.71
CA VAL A 15 4.92 -0.86 0.61
C VAL A 15 5.57 0.51 0.88
N ASN A 16 6.22 1.11 -0.10
CA ASN A 16 6.86 2.41 0.04
C ASN A 16 5.83 3.54 0.30
N ILE A 17 4.74 3.55 -0.47
CA ILE A 17 3.64 4.53 -0.30
C ILE A 17 3.05 4.41 1.11
N GLY A 18 2.67 3.20 1.53
CA GLY A 18 2.07 2.97 2.85
C GLY A 18 3.01 3.34 3.99
N LYS A 19 4.29 2.98 3.90
CA LYS A 19 5.29 3.32 4.93
C LYS A 19 5.51 4.82 5.05
N SER A 20 5.63 5.53 3.93
CA SER A 20 5.77 6.99 3.92
C SER A 20 4.54 7.68 4.51
N ALA A 21 3.35 7.23 4.14
CA ALA A 21 2.10 7.75 4.67
C ALA A 21 1.92 7.47 6.17
N PHE A 22 2.37 6.30 6.64
CA PHE A 22 2.37 5.94 8.06
C PHE A 22 3.21 6.90 8.90
N TYR A 23 4.46 7.17 8.50
CA TYR A 23 5.29 8.10 9.26
C TYR A 23 4.76 9.53 9.23
N LYS A 24 4.22 9.98 8.08
CA LYS A 24 3.65 11.31 7.98
C LYS A 24 2.38 11.48 8.82
N GLN A 25 1.46 10.51 8.80
CA GLN A 25 0.21 10.63 9.56
C GLN A 25 0.45 10.60 11.08
N ALA A 26 1.54 9.98 11.55
CA ALA A 26 1.86 9.88 12.97
C ALA A 26 2.13 11.24 13.64
N GLU A 27 2.48 12.26 12.85
CA GLU A 27 2.70 13.63 13.34
C GLU A 27 1.47 14.56 13.17
N LEU A 28 0.36 14.03 12.65
CA LEU A 28 -0.85 14.80 12.39
C LEU A 28 -1.88 14.63 13.51
N SER A 29 -2.78 15.62 13.63
CA SER A 29 -4.02 15.42 14.39
C SER A 29 -4.85 14.29 13.77
N LEU A 30 -5.73 13.65 14.54
CA LEU A 30 -6.56 12.56 14.02
C LEU A 30 -7.36 12.97 12.77
N SER A 31 -7.96 14.16 12.79
CA SER A 31 -8.73 14.69 11.66
C SER A 31 -7.87 14.89 10.42
N ASP A 32 -6.66 15.43 10.59
CA ASP A 32 -5.74 15.68 9.47
C ASP A 32 -5.15 14.37 8.93
N ALA A 33 -4.85 13.42 9.82
CA ALA A 33 -4.42 12.07 9.47
C ALA A 33 -5.46 11.36 8.60
N TYR A 34 -6.75 11.42 8.98
CA TYR A 34 -7.83 10.87 8.16
C TYR A 34 -7.89 11.54 6.78
N ARG A 35 -7.89 12.89 6.72
CA ARG A 35 -7.93 13.60 5.43
C ARG A 35 -6.74 13.20 4.54
N TYR A 36 -5.53 13.26 5.07
CA TYR A 36 -4.30 12.93 4.35
C TYR A 36 -4.29 11.47 3.86
N THR A 37 -4.57 10.51 4.74
CA THR A 37 -4.50 9.09 4.38
C THR A 37 -5.60 8.69 3.40
N SER A 38 -6.79 9.30 3.48
CA SER A 38 -7.87 9.10 2.50
C SER A 38 -7.41 9.46 1.09
N GLU A 39 -6.75 10.60 0.92
CA GLU A 39 -6.22 11.03 -0.37
C GLU A 39 -5.10 10.11 -0.88
N VAL A 40 -4.21 9.66 0.02
CA VAL A 40 -3.15 8.70 -0.33
C VAL A 40 -3.76 7.39 -0.82
N MET A 41 -4.75 6.85 -0.12
CA MET A 41 -5.41 5.59 -0.50
C MET A 41 -6.15 5.72 -1.83
N ALA A 42 -6.87 6.83 -2.04
CA ALA A 42 -7.58 7.11 -3.28
C ALA A 42 -6.61 7.22 -4.48
N LYS A 43 -5.44 7.83 -4.30
CA LYS A 43 -4.39 7.86 -5.34
C LYS A 43 -3.74 6.49 -5.55
N ASN A 44 -3.51 5.76 -4.47
CA ASN A 44 -2.84 4.45 -4.51
C ASN A 44 -3.64 3.42 -5.31
N ILE A 45 -4.98 3.43 -5.23
CA ILE A 45 -5.82 2.47 -5.97
C ILE A 45 -5.73 2.62 -7.50
N MET A 46 -5.26 3.78 -7.99
CA MET A 46 -5.05 4.03 -9.41
C MET A 46 -3.73 3.41 -9.92
N ASN A 47 -2.84 2.97 -9.03
CA ASN A 47 -1.59 2.29 -9.37
C ASN A 47 -1.87 0.86 -9.87
N ASP A 48 -1.11 0.41 -10.86
CA ASP A 48 -1.30 -0.90 -11.47
C ASP A 48 -1.03 -2.05 -10.51
N ASP A 49 -0.03 -1.93 -9.64
CA ASP A 49 0.22 -2.91 -8.56
C ASP A 49 -0.97 -3.02 -7.59
N ALA A 50 -1.67 -1.91 -7.33
CA ALA A 50 -2.84 -1.92 -6.45
C ALA A 50 -4.02 -2.62 -7.13
N LYS A 51 -4.26 -2.33 -8.42
CA LYS A 51 -5.28 -3.01 -9.23
C LYS A 51 -5.00 -4.51 -9.33
N GLU A 52 -3.76 -4.88 -9.61
CA GLU A 52 -3.30 -6.27 -9.69
C GLU A 52 -3.46 -6.99 -8.35
N GLY A 53 -3.06 -6.37 -7.24
CA GLY A 53 -3.24 -6.97 -5.92
C GLY A 53 -4.72 -7.22 -5.57
N ILE A 54 -5.61 -6.34 -6.01
CA ILE A 54 -7.06 -6.53 -5.87
C ILE A 54 -7.55 -7.67 -6.78
N ALA A 55 -7.16 -7.66 -8.05
CA ALA A 55 -7.56 -8.66 -9.04
C ALA A 55 -7.08 -10.06 -8.63
N SER A 56 -5.79 -10.20 -8.29
CA SER A 56 -5.19 -11.48 -7.88
C SER A 56 -5.85 -12.06 -6.63
N PHE A 57 -6.25 -11.20 -5.69
CA PHE A 57 -6.98 -11.61 -4.49
C PHE A 57 -8.38 -12.14 -4.84
N ILE A 58 -9.12 -11.42 -5.68
CA ILE A 58 -10.46 -11.85 -6.14
C ILE A 58 -10.37 -13.16 -6.93
N GLU A 59 -9.34 -13.30 -7.78
CA GLU A 59 -9.09 -14.46 -8.64
C GLU A 59 -8.41 -15.63 -7.90
N LYS A 60 -8.02 -15.45 -6.63
CA LYS A 60 -7.31 -16.45 -5.80
C LYS A 60 -6.03 -16.99 -6.42
N ARG A 61 -5.25 -16.10 -7.05
CA ARG A 61 -3.92 -16.40 -7.60
C ARG A 61 -2.85 -15.54 -6.95
N ASP A 62 -1.60 -15.93 -7.15
CA ASP A 62 -0.49 -15.08 -6.76
C ASP A 62 -0.45 -13.80 -7.64
N PRO A 63 -0.13 -12.64 -7.05
CA PRO A 63 0.01 -11.39 -7.77
C PRO A 63 1.32 -11.32 -8.56
N ASN A 64 1.31 -10.63 -9.69
CA ASN A 64 2.49 -10.29 -10.47
C ASN A 64 2.81 -8.79 -10.34
N TRP A 65 3.85 -8.45 -9.59
CA TRP A 65 4.23 -7.05 -9.34
C TRP A 65 5.14 -6.49 -10.44
N ASP A 66 4.97 -5.21 -10.79
CA ASP A 66 5.83 -4.47 -11.73
C ASP A 66 7.03 -3.76 -11.08
#